data_AF-A0A7W7LCH3-F1
#
_entry.id   AF-A0A7W7LCH3-F1
#
_cell.length_a   1.000
_cell.length_b   1.000
_cell.length_c   1.000
_cell.angle_alpha   90.00
_cell.angle_beta   90.00
_cell.angle_gamma   90.00
#
_symmetry.space_group_name_H-M   'P 1'
#
loop_
_entity.id
_entity.type
_entity.pdbx_description
1 polymer ?
#
loop_
_entity_poly.entity_id
_entity_poly.type
_entity_poly.pdbx_seq_one_letter_code
_entity_poly.pdbx_strand_id
1 'polypeptide(L)'
;MTDRDADAALDRAADEALALFADDRRTPGDRRESHLRRPQRAADLAETVRWNVADWAAADWGGPAPHEPEADDGSDRPADSPSNGPSRGSSFNDELFNSDPFSSSETSPGDRPTPDDRATRPASSTKATQRTKSARSAKSAESNDPGRPSPPAGVPGEAPEDRPHATPWHAARTAAARAAQPLPSVVRPLGEALGQVLAAPLAALTDLPSFDTSAMDGWAVAGPGPWRLPSEDTAPEGAGPSTGILAGHAEAAPLRDGHAVRIATGARVPPGATAVLRSEHGKVRGEGRELYASRHITQGQDIRPRGQECRRGDELLPAGALVTPVVLGLAAAAGYDELRVTSRPRVEVLVLGDELLRAGLPHDGRIRDALGPMLGPWLRALGAEVTATRHVGDDPEALHAAVSASTADVVITTGGTASGPVDHVHPTLRRLGAEQLVDGVEVRPGHPMLLARIAPGRHLVGLPGNPLAAVSGLLTLAEPLLRTLSARPAPAPYRARLTEAVQGHPVDTRLIPVVYQHGDRARPLRFHGPAMLRGIAAADALAVVPPGGAEKGAEAEILDLPWTADGIGISADSTTGTGGTP
;
A
#
# COMPACT_ATOMS: atom_id res chain seq x y z
N MET A 1 27.94 -20.42 19.77
CA MET A 1 27.06 -21.60 19.75
C MET A 1 27.27 -22.28 18.42
N THR A 2 27.32 -23.60 18.39
CA THR A 2 27.33 -24.39 17.15
C THR A 2 25.89 -24.57 16.65
N ASP A 3 25.68 -24.89 15.37
CA ASP A 3 24.32 -25.13 14.82
C ASP A 3 23.56 -26.19 15.62
N ARG A 4 24.26 -27.22 16.13
CA ARG A 4 23.67 -28.22 17.03
C ARG A 4 23.12 -27.66 18.33
N ASP A 5 23.70 -26.59 18.87
CA ASP A 5 23.20 -25.94 20.08
C ASP A 5 21.93 -25.10 19.78
N ALA A 6 21.79 -24.61 18.55
CA ALA A 6 20.62 -23.88 18.08
C ALA A 6 19.45 -24.82 17.77
N ASP A 7 19.67 -25.91 17.03
CA ASP A 7 18.67 -26.95 16.79
C ASP A 7 18.15 -27.55 18.11
N ALA A 8 19.07 -27.90 19.02
CA ALA A 8 18.70 -28.41 20.35
C ALA A 8 18.03 -27.36 21.25
N ALA A 9 18.06 -26.07 20.91
CA ALA A 9 17.26 -25.04 21.57
C ALA A 9 15.87 -24.90 20.95
N LEU A 10 15.75 -25.00 19.61
CA LEU A 10 14.47 -25.01 18.89
C LEU A 10 13.61 -26.21 19.28
N ASP A 11 14.17 -27.42 19.32
CA ASP A 11 13.41 -28.63 19.68
C ASP A 11 12.86 -28.54 21.11
N ARG A 12 13.64 -28.01 22.06
CA ARG A 12 13.16 -27.77 23.44
C ARG A 12 12.05 -26.73 23.50
N ALA A 13 12.14 -25.65 22.74
CA ALA A 13 11.08 -24.64 22.67
C ALA A 13 9.79 -25.19 22.03
N ALA A 14 9.92 -26.10 21.05
CA ALA A 14 8.78 -26.79 20.43
C ALA A 14 8.10 -27.76 21.40
N ASP A 15 8.88 -28.53 22.18
CA ASP A 15 8.36 -29.45 23.19
C ASP A 15 7.69 -28.71 24.37
N GLU A 16 8.25 -27.59 24.84
CA GLU A 16 7.61 -26.73 25.86
C GLU A 16 6.29 -26.12 25.35
N ALA A 17 6.24 -25.67 24.09
CA ALA A 17 5.01 -25.19 23.47
C ALA A 17 3.95 -26.30 23.36
N LEU A 18 4.35 -27.53 23.00
CA LEU A 18 3.45 -28.70 22.95
C LEU A 18 2.94 -29.10 24.34
N ALA A 19 3.76 -28.99 25.39
CA ALA A 19 3.36 -29.24 26.76
C ALA A 19 2.30 -28.22 27.24
N LEU A 20 2.46 -26.93 26.89
CA LEU A 20 1.50 -25.87 27.21
C LEU A 20 0.11 -26.09 26.58
N PHE A 21 0.01 -26.78 25.43
CA PHE A 21 -1.27 -27.16 24.82
C PHE A 21 -1.86 -28.47 25.36
N ALA A 22 -1.13 -29.24 26.17
CA ALA A 22 -1.56 -30.55 26.65
C ALA A 22 -2.32 -30.53 27.99
N ASP A 23 -2.16 -29.47 28.79
CA ASP A 23 -2.63 -29.44 30.19
C ASP A 23 -4.08 -28.91 30.38
N ASP A 24 -4.78 -28.51 29.30
CA ASP A 24 -6.21 -28.16 29.37
C ASP A 24 -7.10 -29.43 29.46
N ARG A 25 -7.08 -30.06 30.64
CA ARG A 25 -8.03 -31.14 31.02
C ARG A 25 -8.35 -31.15 32.52
N ARG A 26 -9.43 -30.44 32.91
CA ARG A 26 -10.59 -31.06 33.62
C ARG A 26 -11.72 -30.08 34.00
N THR A 27 -12.83 -30.16 33.29
CA THR A 27 -14.20 -30.12 33.84
C THR A 27 -15.15 -30.95 32.95
N PRO A 28 -16.02 -31.81 33.51
CA PRO A 28 -16.87 -32.69 32.69
C PRO A 28 -18.31 -32.17 32.50
N GLY A 29 -18.78 -32.19 31.26
CA GLY A 29 -20.18 -31.93 30.85
C GLY A 29 -20.30 -30.68 29.98
N ASP A 30 -20.45 -30.76 28.65
CA ASP A 30 -21.46 -31.54 27.95
C ASP A 30 -20.94 -32.07 26.58
N ARG A 31 -21.55 -33.13 26.02
CA ARG A 31 -21.16 -33.73 24.73
C ARG A 31 -22.28 -33.58 23.70
N ARG A 32 -22.04 -32.78 22.65
CA ARG A 32 -22.59 -33.03 21.31
C ARG A 32 -21.54 -32.81 20.23
N GLU A 33 -21.65 -33.61 19.18
CA GLU A 33 -20.57 -33.92 18.24
C GLU A 33 -20.48 -32.96 17.06
N SER A 34 -19.26 -32.69 16.59
CA SER A 34 -18.99 -32.52 15.16
C SER A 34 -17.58 -33.05 14.83
N HIS A 35 -17.53 -34.10 14.00
CA HIS A 35 -16.28 -34.78 13.64
C HIS A 35 -15.56 -34.08 12.48
N LEU A 36 -14.22 -34.13 12.50
CA LEU A 36 -13.28 -33.81 11.40
C LEU A 36 -13.21 -32.30 11.03
N ARG A 37 -12.06 -31.61 10.99
CA ARG A 37 -10.63 -32.01 11.02
C ARG A 37 -9.83 -31.05 11.92
N ARG A 38 -9.37 -31.50 13.10
CA ARG A 38 -8.44 -30.73 13.97
C ARG A 38 -6.93 -31.01 13.76
N PRO A 39 -6.44 -32.23 13.43
CA PRO A 39 -4.99 -32.46 13.36
C PRO A 39 -4.30 -31.84 12.14
N GLN A 40 -5.04 -31.40 11.12
CA GLN A 40 -4.47 -30.73 9.94
C GLN A 40 -4.03 -29.30 10.26
N ARG A 41 -4.88 -28.50 10.92
CA ARG A 41 -4.55 -27.11 11.30
C ARG A 41 -3.32 -26.99 12.20
N ALA A 42 -3.02 -28.00 13.01
CA ALA A 42 -1.82 -28.01 13.85
C ALA A 42 -0.54 -28.25 13.03
N ALA A 43 -0.59 -29.10 12.00
CA ALA A 43 0.51 -29.30 11.06
C ALA A 43 0.72 -28.04 10.19
N ASP A 44 -0.37 -27.49 9.63
CA ASP A 44 -0.34 -26.27 8.80
C ASP A 44 0.25 -25.07 9.59
N LEU A 45 -0.08 -24.94 10.88
CA LEU A 45 0.44 -23.88 11.74
C LEU A 45 1.91 -24.12 12.12
N ALA A 46 2.31 -25.36 12.40
CA ALA A 46 3.71 -25.70 12.66
C ALA A 46 4.60 -25.49 11.42
N GLU A 47 4.10 -25.76 10.22
CA GLU A 47 4.77 -25.47 8.95
C GLU A 47 4.88 -23.96 8.69
N THR A 48 3.84 -23.19 9.05
CA THR A 48 3.83 -21.71 8.98
C THR A 48 4.84 -21.08 9.95
N VAL A 49 5.01 -21.65 11.15
CA VAL A 49 6.02 -21.17 12.12
C VAL A 49 7.44 -21.55 11.68
N ARG A 50 7.66 -22.74 11.11
CA ARG A 50 8.95 -23.14 10.55
C ARG A 50 9.42 -22.22 9.41
N TRP A 51 8.51 -21.80 8.53
CA TRP A 51 8.81 -20.84 7.46
C TRP A 51 9.28 -19.47 8.00
N ASN A 52 8.59 -18.92 9.00
CA ASN A 52 8.90 -17.57 9.50
C ASN A 52 10.19 -17.47 10.34
N VAL A 53 10.72 -18.58 10.87
CA VAL A 53 11.98 -18.58 11.64
C VAL A 53 13.20 -18.77 10.72
N ALA A 54 13.09 -19.55 9.64
CA ALA A 54 14.18 -19.78 8.71
C ALA A 54 14.60 -18.52 7.93
N ASP A 55 13.62 -17.74 7.44
CA ASP A 55 13.91 -16.50 6.69
C ASP A 55 14.46 -15.36 7.58
N TRP A 56 14.26 -15.41 8.90
CA TRP A 56 14.83 -14.43 9.83
C TRP A 56 16.28 -14.74 10.22
N ALA A 57 16.70 -16.02 10.14
CA ALA A 57 18.07 -16.45 10.40
C ALA A 57 19.01 -16.34 9.17
N ALA A 58 18.46 -16.16 7.96
CA ALA A 58 19.22 -16.11 6.71
C ALA A 58 19.77 -14.72 6.33
N ALA A 59 19.51 -13.69 7.15
CA ALA A 59 19.89 -12.30 6.88
C ALA A 59 21.26 -11.92 7.49
N ASP A 60 22.32 -12.66 7.14
CA ASP A 60 23.67 -12.37 7.65
C ASP A 60 24.41 -11.30 6.82
N TRP A 61 24.98 -10.30 7.51
CA TRP A 61 25.64 -9.15 6.89
C TRP A 61 27.10 -9.49 6.52
N GLY A 62 27.27 -10.20 5.40
CA GLY A 62 28.57 -10.64 4.89
C GLY A 62 29.45 -9.53 4.28
N GLY A 63 30.09 -8.71 5.12
CA GLY A 63 31.36 -8.07 4.78
C GLY A 63 32.53 -9.09 4.89
N PRO A 64 33.63 -8.95 4.14
CA PRO A 64 34.64 -10.00 4.07
C PRO A 64 35.44 -10.15 5.37
N ALA A 65 35.41 -11.37 5.93
CA ALA A 65 36.22 -11.80 7.07
C ALA A 65 37.56 -12.42 6.61
N PRO A 66 38.61 -12.46 7.46
CA PRO A 66 39.99 -12.65 7.00
C PRO A 66 40.38 -14.11 6.79
N HIS A 67 41.34 -14.32 5.88
CA HIS A 67 42.07 -15.58 5.75
C HIS A 67 43.22 -15.65 6.78
N GLU A 68 43.25 -16.73 7.57
CA GLU A 68 44.47 -17.29 8.14
C GLU A 68 44.55 -18.81 7.84
N PRO A 69 45.75 -19.41 7.87
CA PRO A 69 46.09 -20.49 6.94
C PRO A 69 46.22 -21.87 7.61
N GLU A 70 46.22 -22.95 6.81
CA GLU A 70 47.16 -24.06 7.03
C GLU A 70 47.34 -24.99 5.81
N ALA A 71 48.55 -25.56 5.72
CA ALA A 71 48.98 -26.76 5.01
C ALA A 71 48.63 -26.96 3.52
N ASP A 72 49.63 -26.71 2.65
CA ASP A 72 49.97 -27.66 1.58
C ASP A 72 51.51 -27.87 1.55
N ASP A 73 51.93 -29.06 1.13
CA ASP A 73 53.31 -29.58 1.22
C ASP A 73 53.97 -29.61 -0.18
N GLY A 74 55.12 -28.94 -0.34
CA GLY A 74 55.77 -28.88 -1.66
C GLY A 74 56.94 -27.88 -1.78
N SER A 75 58.16 -28.41 -1.71
CA SER A 75 59.43 -27.83 -2.20
C SER A 75 59.31 -26.86 -3.41
N ASP A 76 60.07 -25.76 -3.54
CA ASP A 76 61.54 -25.72 -3.46
C ASP A 76 62.10 -24.27 -3.44
N ARG A 77 63.02 -23.99 -2.49
CA ARG A 77 64.11 -22.96 -2.47
C ARG A 77 63.86 -21.42 -2.46
N PRO A 78 64.84 -20.62 -1.95
CA PRO A 78 64.60 -19.25 -1.46
C PRO A 78 65.49 -18.13 -2.07
N ALA A 79 65.17 -16.85 -1.80
CA ALA A 79 66.16 -15.77 -1.60
C ALA A 79 65.57 -14.49 -0.95
N ASP A 80 66.33 -13.93 -0.01
CA ASP A 80 66.53 -12.50 0.35
C ASP A 80 65.40 -11.57 0.87
N SER A 81 65.57 -11.21 2.15
CA SER A 81 65.15 -9.97 2.82
C SER A 81 66.15 -8.80 2.52
N PRO A 82 66.14 -7.62 3.20
CA PRO A 82 65.16 -6.97 4.09
C PRO A 82 64.95 -5.43 3.85
N SER A 83 64.14 -4.80 4.72
CA SER A 83 64.46 -3.58 5.50
C SER A 83 63.66 -2.26 5.30
N ASN A 84 63.50 -1.58 6.45
CA ASN A 84 63.25 -0.15 6.70
C ASN A 84 61.88 0.49 6.38
N GLY A 85 61.19 0.96 7.43
CA GLY A 85 60.27 2.12 7.39
C GLY A 85 61.03 3.44 7.62
N PRO A 86 60.42 4.51 8.19
CA PRO A 86 59.04 4.65 8.67
C PRO A 86 58.33 5.99 8.24
N SER A 87 57.15 6.24 8.85
CA SER A 87 56.59 7.55 9.24
C SER A 87 55.42 8.19 8.45
N ARG A 88 54.36 8.48 9.23
CA ARG A 88 53.48 9.67 9.26
C ARG A 88 53.03 10.34 7.95
N GLY A 89 51.70 10.33 7.75
CA GLY A 89 50.93 11.59 7.75
C GLY A 89 50.08 11.92 6.51
N SER A 90 48.92 12.51 6.80
CA SER A 90 48.00 13.25 5.90
C SER A 90 47.43 12.54 4.66
N SER A 91 46.11 12.30 4.71
CA SER A 91 45.11 12.87 3.78
C SER A 91 45.62 13.27 2.39
N PHE A 92 45.20 12.53 1.34
CA PHE A 92 45.02 13.10 0.02
C PHE A 92 43.79 12.53 -0.70
N ASN A 93 43.37 13.28 -1.70
CA ASN A 93 42.11 13.20 -2.43
C ASN A 93 42.26 12.37 -3.74
N ASP A 94 41.16 12.34 -4.50
CA ASP A 94 41.07 12.16 -5.95
C ASP A 94 40.99 10.74 -6.56
N GLU A 95 39.81 10.52 -7.15
CA GLU A 95 39.55 10.13 -8.54
C GLU A 95 40.48 9.12 -9.25
N LEU A 96 39.86 8.10 -9.86
CA LEU A 96 40.24 7.68 -11.20
C LEU A 96 39.08 6.96 -11.92
N PHE A 97 38.67 7.56 -13.04
CA PHE A 97 38.25 6.96 -14.33
C PHE A 97 36.99 7.60 -14.93
N ASN A 98 37.22 8.66 -15.71
CA ASN A 98 36.33 9.05 -16.80
C ASN A 98 36.99 8.68 -18.14
N SER A 99 36.20 8.36 -19.17
CA SER A 99 36.70 8.18 -20.54
C SER A 99 35.66 8.62 -21.58
N ASP A 100 35.71 9.89 -21.95
CA ASP A 100 35.07 10.42 -23.16
C ASP A 100 35.92 10.10 -24.41
N PRO A 101 35.32 10.21 -25.60
CA PRO A 101 35.95 11.06 -26.61
C PRO A 101 34.94 11.94 -27.37
N PHE A 102 35.24 13.24 -27.52
CA PHE A 102 35.65 13.83 -28.81
C PHE A 102 36.00 15.33 -28.66
N SER A 103 37.20 15.69 -29.12
CA SER A 103 37.71 17.06 -29.33
C SER A 103 37.43 17.48 -30.79
N SER A 104 37.45 18.72 -31.30
CA SER A 104 37.94 20.06 -30.89
C SER A 104 37.04 21.12 -31.59
N SER A 105 37.15 22.47 -31.50
CA SER A 105 38.24 23.38 -31.13
C SER A 105 37.73 24.76 -30.65
N GLU A 106 38.59 25.49 -29.94
CA GLU A 106 38.44 26.87 -29.44
C GLU A 106 38.42 27.93 -30.60
N THR A 107 38.21 29.25 -30.46
CA THR A 107 38.52 30.22 -29.38
C THR A 107 37.56 31.43 -29.28
N SER A 108 37.48 32.02 -28.08
CA SER A 108 36.93 33.35 -27.76
C SER A 108 38.01 34.46 -27.95
N PRO A 109 37.80 35.80 -27.73
CA PRO A 109 37.11 36.43 -26.57
C PRO A 109 36.40 37.79 -26.79
N GLY A 110 35.82 38.37 -25.72
CA GLY A 110 35.74 39.84 -25.55
C GLY A 110 34.42 40.47 -25.06
N ASP A 111 34.27 40.58 -23.74
CA ASP A 111 33.56 41.60 -22.93
C ASP A 111 32.14 42.16 -23.21
N ARG A 112 31.46 42.44 -22.08
CA ARG A 112 30.18 43.18 -21.88
C ARG A 112 30.47 44.69 -21.61
N PRO A 113 29.49 45.63 -21.46
CA PRO A 113 28.04 45.48 -21.25
C PRO A 113 27.07 46.44 -22.01
N THR A 114 25.78 46.26 -21.68
CA THR A 114 24.53 47.06 -21.87
C THR A 114 24.62 48.59 -21.77
N PRO A 115 23.59 49.41 -22.16
CA PRO A 115 22.14 49.09 -22.25
C PRO A 115 21.34 49.70 -23.45
N ASP A 116 20.00 49.57 -23.37
CA ASP A 116 18.89 50.13 -24.17
C ASP A 116 19.14 51.45 -24.95
N ASP A 117 18.55 51.59 -26.15
CA ASP A 117 17.15 52.03 -26.35
C ASP A 117 16.87 52.40 -27.85
N ARG A 118 15.59 52.59 -28.19
CA ARG A 118 15.04 53.32 -29.36
C ARG A 118 15.24 52.78 -30.78
N ALA A 119 14.17 52.10 -31.19
CA ALA A 119 13.47 52.26 -32.47
C ALA A 119 13.73 53.54 -33.31
N THR A 120 13.91 53.34 -34.61
CA THR A 120 13.18 54.10 -35.65
C THR A 120 13.04 53.34 -36.98
N ARG A 121 11.79 53.29 -37.48
CA ARG A 121 11.38 53.04 -38.88
C ARG A 121 11.63 54.32 -39.74
N PRO A 122 11.31 54.41 -41.07
CA PRO A 122 10.91 53.40 -42.06
C PRO A 122 11.54 53.55 -43.50
N ALA A 123 11.09 52.70 -44.42
CA ALA A 123 10.70 52.99 -45.83
C ALA A 123 11.73 53.35 -46.92
N SER A 124 11.80 52.47 -47.94
CA SER A 124 11.47 52.73 -49.37
C SER A 124 11.98 51.53 -50.20
N SER A 125 11.14 50.65 -50.74
CA SER A 125 10.27 50.78 -51.93
C SER A 125 10.99 50.72 -53.29
N THR A 126 10.83 49.54 -53.93
CA THR A 126 10.66 49.28 -55.38
C THR A 126 11.83 49.19 -56.38
N LYS A 127 11.76 48.06 -57.11
CA LYS A 127 12.00 47.80 -58.55
C LYS A 127 13.36 47.24 -59.04
N ALA A 128 13.26 45.95 -59.45
CA ALA A 128 13.74 45.34 -60.70
C ALA A 128 15.24 45.45 -61.07
N THR A 129 15.91 44.36 -61.48
CA THR A 129 15.77 43.83 -62.86
C THR A 129 16.36 42.41 -63.02
N GLN A 130 15.88 41.72 -64.05
CA GLN A 130 16.24 40.42 -64.63
C GLN A 130 17.74 40.01 -64.63
N ARG A 131 18.03 38.69 -64.68
CA ARG A 131 18.53 37.98 -65.90
C ARG A 131 18.84 36.47 -65.71
N THR A 132 18.19 35.62 -66.54
CA THR A 132 18.72 34.45 -67.31
C THR A 132 19.56 33.36 -66.60
N LYS A 133 19.43 32.04 -66.85
CA LYS A 133 18.91 31.21 -67.98
C LYS A 133 18.05 30.03 -67.39
N SER A 134 17.65 28.92 -68.05
CA SER A 134 17.97 28.33 -69.36
C SER A 134 16.90 27.33 -69.91
N ALA A 135 17.27 26.69 -71.02
CA ALA A 135 16.73 25.59 -71.82
C ALA A 135 16.44 24.23 -71.09
N ARG A 136 15.73 23.23 -71.65
CA ARG A 136 14.94 23.03 -72.90
C ARG A 136 14.17 21.69 -72.80
N SER A 137 12.95 21.60 -73.33
CA SER A 137 12.55 20.62 -74.37
C SER A 137 11.07 20.81 -74.75
N ALA A 138 10.67 20.46 -75.98
CA ALA A 138 9.32 20.65 -76.51
C ALA A 138 8.92 19.53 -77.49
N LYS A 139 7.62 19.23 -77.57
CA LYS A 139 6.82 18.47 -78.59
C LYS A 139 5.45 18.17 -77.94
N SER A 140 4.27 18.24 -78.56
CA SER A 140 3.77 18.86 -79.80
C SER A 140 2.24 19.03 -79.65
N ALA A 141 1.60 19.89 -80.45
CA ALA A 141 0.14 19.91 -80.64
C ALA A 141 -0.33 18.62 -81.42
N GLU A 142 -1.61 18.27 -81.58
CA GLU A 142 -2.75 19.13 -81.96
C GLU A 142 -4.12 18.41 -81.91
N SER A 143 -5.20 19.18 -82.16
CA SER A 143 -6.60 18.81 -82.51
C SER A 143 -7.64 18.62 -81.39
N ASN A 144 -8.82 19.25 -81.60
CA ASN A 144 -9.99 19.33 -80.73
C ASN A 144 -11.13 18.42 -81.22
N ASP A 145 -11.94 17.89 -80.30
CA ASP A 145 -13.29 17.36 -80.57
C ASP A 145 -14.29 17.93 -79.53
N PRO A 146 -15.31 18.71 -79.92
CA PRO A 146 -16.25 19.35 -79.00
C PRO A 146 -17.56 18.56 -78.86
N GLY A 147 -17.61 17.56 -77.96
CA GLY A 147 -18.73 16.60 -77.99
C GLY A 147 -19.08 15.77 -76.74
N ARG A 148 -18.94 16.28 -75.50
CA ARG A 148 -19.56 15.59 -74.34
C ARG A 148 -19.87 16.50 -73.13
N PRO A 149 -21.07 16.41 -72.52
CA PRO A 149 -21.38 17.13 -71.28
C PRO A 149 -20.69 16.47 -70.08
N SER A 150 -20.19 17.30 -69.16
CA SER A 150 -19.64 16.86 -67.88
C SER A 150 -20.73 16.28 -66.97
N PRO A 151 -20.47 15.18 -66.22
CA PRO A 151 -21.36 14.76 -65.14
C PRO A 151 -21.34 15.79 -63.99
N PRO A 152 -22.40 15.88 -63.18
CA PRO A 152 -22.44 16.82 -62.06
C PRO A 152 -21.36 16.47 -61.02
N ALA A 153 -20.84 17.51 -60.35
CA ALA A 153 -19.89 17.35 -59.27
C ALA A 153 -20.49 16.46 -58.17
N GLY A 154 -19.85 15.33 -57.91
CA GLY A 154 -20.19 14.49 -56.76
C GLY A 154 -19.99 15.30 -55.49
N VAL A 155 -21.01 15.26 -54.61
CA VAL A 155 -20.89 15.75 -53.23
C VAL A 155 -19.64 15.10 -52.62
N PRO A 156 -18.76 15.84 -51.92
CA PRO A 156 -17.67 15.22 -51.18
C PRO A 156 -18.28 14.22 -50.21
N GLY A 157 -17.97 12.93 -50.40
CA GLY A 157 -18.46 11.90 -49.48
C GLY A 157 -18.01 12.26 -48.07
N GLU A 158 -18.96 12.34 -47.15
CA GLU A 158 -18.69 12.55 -45.73
C GLU A 158 -17.60 11.55 -45.30
N ALA A 159 -16.55 12.07 -44.66
CA ALA A 159 -15.62 11.22 -43.95
C ALA A 159 -16.42 10.43 -42.89
N PRO A 160 -16.04 9.19 -42.54
CA PRO A 160 -16.75 8.45 -41.50
C PRO A 160 -16.69 9.22 -40.18
N GLU A 161 -17.80 9.85 -39.80
CA GLU A 161 -17.95 10.52 -38.51
C GLU A 161 -17.98 9.49 -37.36
N ASP A 162 -17.57 9.95 -36.18
CA ASP A 162 -17.51 9.21 -34.92
C ASP A 162 -16.81 7.84 -34.94
N ARG A 163 -15.48 7.89 -34.91
CA ARG A 163 -14.79 7.09 -33.87
C ARG A 163 -15.06 7.78 -32.53
N PRO A 164 -15.44 7.07 -31.46
CA PRO A 164 -15.47 7.66 -30.14
C PRO A 164 -14.10 8.28 -29.83
N HIS A 165 -14.08 9.58 -29.55
CA HIS A 165 -12.87 10.23 -29.03
C HIS A 165 -12.53 9.58 -27.68
N ALA A 166 -11.27 9.18 -27.51
CA ALA A 166 -10.82 8.56 -26.28
C ALA A 166 -11.12 9.47 -25.08
N THR A 167 -11.47 8.88 -23.95
CA THR A 167 -11.93 9.67 -22.80
C THR A 167 -10.76 10.40 -22.14
N PRO A 168 -10.84 11.70 -21.84
CA PRO A 168 -9.81 12.41 -21.09
C PRO A 168 -9.53 11.74 -19.74
N TRP A 169 -8.26 11.66 -19.34
CA TRP A 169 -7.85 10.78 -18.23
C TRP A 169 -8.62 10.99 -16.90
N HIS A 170 -8.80 12.24 -16.46
CA HIS A 170 -9.58 12.54 -15.25
C HIS A 170 -11.09 12.23 -15.42
N ALA A 171 -11.63 12.36 -16.64
CA ALA A 171 -13.01 12.00 -16.95
C ALA A 171 -13.20 10.48 -16.91
N ALA A 172 -12.21 9.70 -17.36
CA ALA A 172 -12.23 8.24 -17.27
C ALA A 172 -12.24 7.74 -15.81
N ARG A 173 -11.38 8.31 -14.93
CA ARG A 173 -11.43 8.04 -13.47
C ARG A 173 -12.78 8.41 -12.85
N THR A 174 -13.36 9.53 -13.27
CA THR A 174 -14.67 10.00 -12.80
C THR A 174 -15.80 9.07 -13.25
N ALA A 175 -15.77 8.61 -14.51
CA ALA A 175 -16.72 7.64 -15.04
C ALA A 175 -16.63 6.31 -14.31
N ALA A 176 -15.42 5.80 -14.06
CA ALA A 176 -15.18 4.58 -13.30
C ALA A 176 -15.70 4.66 -11.86
N ALA A 177 -15.44 5.77 -11.15
CA ALA A 177 -15.98 5.99 -9.81
C ALA A 177 -17.52 6.05 -9.77
N ARG A 178 -18.16 6.55 -10.83
CA ARG A 178 -19.62 6.68 -10.96
C ARG A 178 -20.32 5.47 -11.58
N ALA A 179 -19.57 4.48 -12.06
CA ALA A 179 -20.12 3.32 -12.76
C ALA A 179 -20.89 2.36 -11.84
N ALA A 180 -20.65 2.42 -10.53
CA ALA A 180 -21.20 1.54 -9.51
C ALA A 180 -21.79 2.32 -8.32
N GLN A 181 -22.40 1.57 -7.40
CA GLN A 181 -22.76 2.00 -6.05
C GLN A 181 -22.05 1.08 -5.05
N PRO A 182 -21.88 1.48 -3.78
CA PRO A 182 -21.39 0.59 -2.73
C PRO A 182 -22.16 -0.73 -2.66
N LEU A 183 -21.43 -1.82 -2.43
CA LEU A 183 -22.02 -3.14 -2.23
C LEU A 183 -22.82 -3.20 -0.91
N PRO A 184 -23.79 -4.12 -0.78
CA PRO A 184 -24.55 -4.29 0.46
C PRO A 184 -23.64 -4.56 1.67
N SER A 185 -24.06 -4.08 2.84
CA SER A 185 -23.38 -4.36 4.11
C SER A 185 -23.57 -5.82 4.53
N VAL A 186 -22.54 -6.41 5.11
CA VAL A 186 -22.50 -7.76 5.67
C VAL A 186 -21.98 -7.71 7.11
N VAL A 187 -22.43 -8.63 7.97
CA VAL A 187 -21.85 -8.80 9.31
C VAL A 187 -20.68 -9.79 9.20
N ARG A 188 -19.55 -9.47 9.83
CA ARG A 188 -18.32 -10.28 9.81
C ARG A 188 -17.74 -10.44 11.21
N PRO A 189 -17.17 -11.61 11.54
CA PRO A 189 -16.29 -11.75 12.70
C PRO A 189 -15.22 -10.65 12.71
N LEU A 190 -14.88 -10.13 13.88
CA LEU A 190 -13.97 -9.00 14.02
C LEU A 190 -12.65 -9.22 13.27
N GLY A 191 -12.06 -10.41 13.39
CA GLY A 191 -10.81 -10.78 12.69
C GLY A 191 -10.91 -10.85 11.16
N GLU A 192 -12.11 -10.95 10.57
CA GLU A 192 -12.32 -10.92 9.12
C GLU A 192 -12.54 -9.50 8.57
N ALA A 193 -12.88 -8.52 9.43
CA ALA A 193 -13.29 -7.18 9.01
C ALA A 193 -12.14 -6.27 8.56
N LEU A 194 -10.87 -6.67 8.75
CA LEU A 194 -9.69 -5.86 8.42
C LEU A 194 -9.72 -5.37 6.95
N GLY A 195 -9.47 -4.08 6.73
CA GLY A 195 -9.43 -3.45 5.41
C GLY A 195 -10.81 -3.28 4.73
N GLN A 196 -11.91 -3.68 5.37
CA GLN A 196 -13.25 -3.30 4.96
C GLN A 196 -13.66 -1.96 5.58
N VAL A 197 -14.82 -1.45 5.20
CA VAL A 197 -15.35 -0.15 5.64
C VAL A 197 -16.54 -0.36 6.55
N LEU A 198 -16.61 0.36 7.67
CA LEU A 198 -17.76 0.33 8.58
C LEU A 198 -19.03 0.81 7.86
N ALA A 199 -20.06 -0.02 7.82
CA ALA A 199 -21.35 0.31 7.19
C ALA A 199 -22.38 0.92 8.16
N ALA A 200 -22.01 1.04 9.42
CA ALA A 200 -22.73 1.77 10.47
C ALA A 200 -21.68 2.36 11.45
N PRO A 201 -22.01 3.39 12.25
CA PRO A 201 -21.07 3.92 13.24
C PRO A 201 -20.66 2.85 14.26
N LEU A 202 -19.40 2.89 14.69
CA LEU A 202 -18.90 2.11 15.82
C LEU A 202 -19.29 2.85 17.09
N ALA A 203 -20.14 2.26 17.92
CA ALA A 203 -20.59 2.86 19.18
C ALA A 203 -20.10 2.03 20.37
N ALA A 204 -19.73 2.68 21.46
CA ALA A 204 -19.24 1.97 22.65
C ALA A 204 -20.35 1.07 23.25
N LEU A 205 -20.17 -0.26 23.29
CA LEU A 205 -21.16 -1.17 23.90
C LEU A 205 -21.01 -1.24 25.43
N THR A 206 -19.83 -0.87 25.92
CA THR A 206 -19.44 -0.66 27.33
C THR A 206 -18.73 0.69 27.48
N ASP A 207 -18.66 1.22 28.70
CA ASP A 207 -17.74 2.31 29.04
C ASP A 207 -16.28 1.83 28.91
N LEU A 208 -15.36 2.73 28.58
CA LEU A 208 -13.90 2.49 28.55
C LEU A 208 -13.14 3.45 29.49
N PRO A 209 -12.39 2.93 30.49
CA PRO A 209 -12.46 1.56 31.00
C PRO A 209 -13.86 1.26 31.59
N SER A 210 -14.24 -0.02 31.65
CA SER A 210 -15.58 -0.44 32.11
C SER A 210 -15.78 -0.35 33.63
N PHE A 211 -14.73 -0.03 34.38
CA PHE A 211 -14.69 0.17 35.82
C PHE A 211 -13.46 1.02 36.19
N ASP A 212 -13.46 1.61 37.38
CA ASP A 212 -12.31 2.33 37.92
C ASP A 212 -11.12 1.36 38.06
N THR A 213 -10.00 1.67 37.41
CA THR A 213 -8.83 0.80 37.36
C THR A 213 -7.57 1.50 37.85
N SER A 214 -6.69 0.77 38.51
CA SER A 214 -5.36 1.28 38.88
C SER A 214 -4.53 1.58 37.62
N ALA A 215 -3.89 2.75 37.60
CA ALA A 215 -2.92 3.14 36.58
C ALA A 215 -1.51 2.61 36.85
N MET A 216 -1.22 2.18 38.08
CA MET A 216 0.13 1.86 38.59
C MET A 216 0.11 0.67 39.57
N ASP A 217 1.26 0.01 39.76
CA ASP A 217 1.44 -1.00 40.80
C ASP A 217 1.72 -0.37 42.16
N GLY A 218 1.00 -0.77 43.20
CA GLY A 218 1.12 -0.10 44.51
C GLY A 218 0.13 -0.59 45.54
N TRP A 219 -0.54 0.37 46.19
CA TRP A 219 -1.63 0.14 47.11
C TRP A 219 -2.80 1.06 46.79
N ALA A 220 -4.01 0.52 46.68
CA ALA A 220 -5.22 1.33 46.78
C ALA A 220 -5.33 1.79 48.24
N VAL A 221 -5.52 3.09 48.45
CA VAL A 221 -5.58 3.72 49.79
C VAL A 221 -6.92 4.43 49.98
N ALA A 222 -7.49 4.37 51.18
CA ALA A 222 -8.70 5.09 51.56
C ALA A 222 -8.40 6.12 52.65
N GLY A 223 -8.69 7.40 52.38
CA GLY A 223 -8.53 8.49 53.33
C GLY A 223 -7.08 8.95 53.53
N PRO A 224 -6.81 9.81 54.53
CA PRO A 224 -5.46 10.26 54.87
C PRO A 224 -4.63 9.16 55.53
N GLY A 225 -3.32 9.17 55.29
CA GLY A 225 -2.38 8.20 55.87
C GLY A 225 -1.84 8.61 57.26
N PRO A 226 -1.09 7.71 57.94
CA PRO A 226 -0.69 6.37 57.49
C PRO A 226 -1.86 5.37 57.47
N TRP A 227 -1.78 4.39 56.58
CA TRP A 227 -2.85 3.40 56.38
C TRP A 227 -2.49 2.05 56.99
N ARG A 228 -3.48 1.33 57.50
CA ARG A 228 -3.33 -0.07 57.93
C ARG A 228 -3.42 -1.02 56.73
N LEU A 229 -2.50 -1.97 56.67
CA LEU A 229 -2.54 -3.11 55.75
C LEU A 229 -3.30 -4.29 56.41
N PRO A 230 -4.00 -5.13 55.64
CA PRO A 230 -4.71 -6.28 56.19
C PRO A 230 -3.73 -7.30 56.81
N SER A 231 -4.12 -7.86 57.96
CA SER A 231 -3.49 -9.06 58.53
C SER A 231 -3.76 -10.29 57.66
N GLU A 232 -2.88 -11.31 57.74
CA GLU A 232 -2.99 -12.54 56.95
C GLU A 232 -4.35 -13.24 57.11
N ASP A 233 -4.92 -13.23 58.32
CA ASP A 233 -6.25 -13.80 58.65
C ASP A 233 -7.45 -12.99 58.11
N THR A 234 -7.21 -11.85 57.46
CA THR A 234 -8.25 -10.88 57.05
C THR A 234 -8.20 -10.48 55.59
N ALA A 235 -7.38 -11.16 54.79
CA ALA A 235 -7.28 -10.90 53.36
C ALA A 235 -8.58 -11.30 52.63
N PRO A 236 -9.07 -10.54 51.63
CA PRO A 236 -10.28 -10.89 50.89
C PRO A 236 -10.15 -12.26 50.21
N GLU A 237 -11.23 -13.04 50.15
CA GLU A 237 -11.22 -14.30 49.39
C GLU A 237 -10.79 -14.05 47.93
N GLY A 238 -9.78 -14.79 47.47
CA GLY A 238 -9.17 -14.62 46.15
C GLY A 238 -7.98 -13.63 46.10
N ALA A 239 -7.70 -12.88 47.16
CA ALA A 239 -6.51 -12.03 47.29
C ALA A 239 -5.71 -12.45 48.53
N GLY A 240 -4.68 -13.29 48.36
CA GLY A 240 -3.77 -13.60 49.46
C GLY A 240 -3.08 -12.32 49.99
N PRO A 241 -2.68 -12.27 51.27
CA PRO A 241 -2.09 -11.07 51.87
C PRO A 241 -0.81 -10.58 51.16
N SER A 242 -0.10 -11.49 50.47
CA SER A 242 1.05 -11.18 49.63
C SER A 242 0.71 -10.83 48.17
N THR A 243 -0.47 -11.22 47.67
CA THR A 243 -0.85 -11.17 46.25
C THR A 243 -1.59 -9.88 45.89
N GLY A 244 -2.45 -9.38 46.79
CA GLY A 244 -3.24 -8.16 46.55
C GLY A 244 -4.33 -8.31 45.48
N ILE A 245 -4.91 -7.18 45.08
CA ILE A 245 -5.92 -7.11 44.01
C ILE A 245 -5.20 -7.08 42.66
N LEU A 246 -5.36 -8.15 41.88
CA LEU A 246 -4.77 -8.30 40.55
C LEU A 246 -5.77 -7.97 39.43
N ALA A 247 -5.26 -7.75 38.22
CA ALA A 247 -6.10 -7.63 37.03
C ALA A 247 -6.91 -8.92 36.79
N GLY A 248 -8.09 -8.78 36.16
CA GLY A 248 -9.00 -9.90 35.86
C GLY A 248 -9.72 -10.53 37.07
N HIS A 249 -9.44 -10.10 38.31
CA HIS A 249 -10.14 -10.60 39.49
C HIS A 249 -11.51 -9.92 39.68
N ALA A 250 -12.39 -10.56 40.44
CA ALA A 250 -13.73 -10.06 40.77
C ALA A 250 -13.70 -8.80 41.65
N GLU A 251 -14.87 -8.23 41.96
CA GLU A 251 -14.97 -7.07 42.85
C GLU A 251 -14.40 -7.35 44.23
N ALA A 252 -13.39 -6.55 44.61
CA ALA A 252 -12.83 -6.56 45.95
C ALA A 252 -13.78 -5.89 46.95
N ALA A 253 -13.72 -6.35 48.21
CA ALA A 253 -14.50 -5.77 49.29
C ALA A 253 -14.20 -4.26 49.49
N PRO A 254 -15.18 -3.43 49.90
CA PRO A 254 -14.96 -2.00 50.10
C PRO A 254 -13.83 -1.69 51.08
N LEU A 255 -12.93 -0.80 50.67
CA LEU A 255 -11.79 -0.36 51.46
C LEU A 255 -12.25 0.66 52.51
N ARG A 256 -11.99 0.35 53.78
CA ARG A 256 -12.34 1.21 54.92
C ARG A 256 -11.37 2.38 55.05
N ASP A 257 -11.86 3.53 55.52
CA ASP A 257 -11.04 4.71 55.82
C ASP A 257 -9.82 4.35 56.71
N GLY A 258 -8.67 4.95 56.41
CA GLY A 258 -7.39 4.66 57.06
C GLY A 258 -6.84 3.26 56.79
N HIS A 259 -7.27 2.57 55.73
CA HIS A 259 -6.73 1.28 55.29
C HIS A 259 -6.20 1.33 53.85
N ALA A 260 -5.33 0.37 53.54
CA ALA A 260 -4.72 0.19 52.24
C ALA A 260 -4.66 -1.29 51.87
N VAL A 261 -4.73 -1.60 50.58
CA VAL A 261 -4.59 -2.96 50.04
C VAL A 261 -3.69 -2.93 48.81
N ARG A 262 -2.81 -3.92 48.66
CA ARG A 262 -1.96 -4.07 47.46
C ARG A 262 -2.84 -4.11 46.21
N ILE A 263 -2.45 -3.40 45.16
CA ILE A 263 -3.16 -3.37 43.88
C ILE A 263 -2.15 -3.37 42.71
N ALA A 264 -2.46 -4.12 41.67
CA ALA A 264 -1.69 -4.13 40.42
C ALA A 264 -2.29 -3.18 39.37
N THR A 265 -1.48 -2.77 38.40
CA THR A 265 -1.91 -2.02 37.22
C THR A 265 -3.00 -2.80 36.46
N GLY A 266 -4.07 -2.11 36.02
CA GLY A 266 -5.20 -2.76 35.35
C GLY A 266 -6.19 -3.49 36.29
N ALA A 267 -5.92 -3.54 37.60
CA ALA A 267 -6.84 -4.12 38.57
C ALA A 267 -7.96 -3.14 38.94
N ARG A 268 -9.15 -3.68 39.20
CA ARG A 268 -10.32 -2.90 39.65
C ARG A 268 -10.02 -2.26 41.02
N VAL A 269 -10.25 -0.96 41.11
CA VAL A 269 -10.10 -0.20 42.36
C VAL A 269 -11.22 -0.59 43.33
N PRO A 270 -10.92 -0.95 44.59
CA PRO A 270 -11.94 -1.33 45.55
C PRO A 270 -12.82 -0.12 45.94
N PRO A 271 -14.14 -0.28 46.10
CA PRO A 271 -15.03 0.81 46.51
C PRO A 271 -14.55 1.47 47.81
N GLY A 272 -14.54 2.80 47.86
CA GLY A 272 -14.06 3.56 49.02
C GLY A 272 -12.57 3.90 49.01
N ALA A 273 -11.77 3.32 48.09
CA ALA A 273 -10.43 3.85 47.83
C ALA A 273 -10.50 5.28 47.26
N THR A 274 -9.60 6.15 47.72
CA THR A 274 -9.53 7.56 47.36
C THR A 274 -8.37 7.87 46.41
N ALA A 275 -7.36 7.00 46.32
CA ALA A 275 -6.20 7.12 45.42
C ALA A 275 -5.45 5.77 45.33
N VAL A 276 -4.46 5.69 44.44
CA VAL A 276 -3.43 4.64 44.44
C VAL A 276 -2.07 5.23 44.83
N LEU A 277 -1.46 4.68 45.88
CA LEU A 277 -0.07 4.96 46.26
C LEU A 277 0.86 4.01 45.52
N ARG A 278 1.68 4.54 44.60
CA ARG A 278 2.67 3.76 43.84
C ARG A 278 3.67 3.03 44.73
N SER A 279 4.13 1.86 44.29
CA SER A 279 5.05 0.98 45.04
C SER A 279 6.34 1.71 45.47
N GLU A 280 6.93 2.50 44.56
CA GLU A 280 8.15 3.29 44.77
C GLU A 280 7.95 4.50 45.72
N HIS A 281 6.72 4.77 46.14
CA HIS A 281 6.38 5.87 47.05
C HIS A 281 5.83 5.40 48.40
N GLY A 282 5.46 4.13 48.55
CA GLY A 282 5.05 3.54 49.82
C GLY A 282 6.21 2.96 50.62
N LYS A 283 6.17 3.14 51.94
CA LYS A 283 7.11 2.53 52.90
C LYS A 283 6.32 1.78 53.95
N VAL A 284 6.51 0.46 54.01
CA VAL A 284 5.85 -0.39 55.01
C VAL A 284 6.67 -0.39 56.30
N ARG A 285 5.98 -0.31 57.44
CA ARG A 285 6.52 -0.28 58.81
C ARG A 285 5.64 -1.12 59.75
N GLY A 286 6.01 -1.18 61.03
CA GLY A 286 5.20 -1.83 62.08
C GLY A 286 4.92 -3.31 61.79
N GLU A 287 5.98 -4.12 61.65
CA GLU A 287 5.87 -5.57 61.35
C GLU A 287 5.06 -5.89 60.07
N GLY A 288 5.07 -4.99 59.08
CA GLY A 288 4.31 -5.17 57.83
C GLY A 288 2.90 -4.58 57.83
N ARG A 289 2.45 -3.96 58.93
CA ARG A 289 1.04 -3.59 59.15
C ARG A 289 0.70 -2.13 58.83
N GLU A 290 1.68 -1.26 58.68
CA GLU A 290 1.47 0.18 58.46
C GLU A 290 2.14 0.66 57.16
N LEU A 291 1.40 1.39 56.33
CA LEU A 291 1.85 1.97 55.08
C LEU A 291 1.98 3.50 55.21
N TYR A 292 3.17 4.01 54.91
CA TYR A 292 3.48 5.44 54.90
C TYR A 292 3.77 5.91 53.48
N ALA A 293 3.17 7.02 53.05
CA ALA A 293 3.57 7.69 51.82
C ALA A 293 4.85 8.51 52.05
N SER A 294 5.77 8.44 51.09
CA SER A 294 6.99 9.29 51.04
C SER A 294 6.77 10.61 50.31
N ARG A 295 5.58 10.82 49.73
CA ARG A 295 5.12 12.01 49.03
C ARG A 295 3.67 12.29 49.39
N HIS A 296 3.20 13.51 49.15
CA HIS A 296 1.77 13.83 49.22
C HIS A 296 0.99 13.01 48.19
N ILE A 297 -0.22 12.56 48.54
CA ILE A 297 -1.15 11.88 47.63
C ILE A 297 -2.38 12.76 47.43
N THR A 298 -2.82 12.92 46.19
CA THR A 298 -4.04 13.66 45.85
C THR A 298 -5.21 12.70 45.62
N GLN A 299 -6.44 13.11 45.93
CA GLN A 299 -7.64 12.33 45.62
C GLN A 299 -7.74 12.04 44.10
N GLY A 300 -8.08 10.81 43.74
CA GLY A 300 -8.14 10.34 42.35
C GLY A 300 -6.77 10.03 41.73
N GLN A 301 -5.65 10.25 42.42
CA GLN A 301 -4.32 10.00 41.87
C GLN A 301 -4.15 8.53 41.49
N ASP A 302 -3.58 8.30 40.30
CA ASP A 302 -3.27 6.98 39.73
C ASP A 302 -4.49 6.04 39.63
N ILE A 303 -5.72 6.59 39.63
CA ILE A 303 -6.96 5.90 39.28
C ILE A 303 -7.39 6.39 37.88
N ARG A 304 -7.65 5.47 36.96
CA ARG A 304 -8.34 5.75 35.69
C ARG A 304 -9.83 5.52 35.92
N PRO A 305 -10.69 6.55 35.97
CA PRO A 305 -12.10 6.38 36.26
C PRO A 305 -12.82 5.65 35.13
N ARG A 306 -13.91 4.96 35.49
CA ARG A 306 -14.83 4.34 34.55
C ARG A 306 -15.32 5.35 33.50
N GLY A 307 -15.23 4.97 32.24
CA GLY A 307 -15.65 5.80 31.12
C GLY A 307 -14.83 7.07 30.91
N GLN A 308 -13.53 7.05 31.27
CA GLN A 308 -12.58 8.13 31.03
C GLN A 308 -12.37 8.41 29.52
N GLU A 309 -12.37 7.36 28.69
CA GLU A 309 -12.17 7.45 27.24
C GLU A 309 -13.52 7.59 26.51
N CYS A 310 -14.51 6.76 26.86
CA CYS A 310 -15.87 6.87 26.36
C CYS A 310 -16.89 6.23 27.30
N ARG A 311 -18.16 6.61 27.15
CA ARG A 311 -19.30 5.96 27.79
C ARG A 311 -20.09 5.13 26.78
N ARG A 312 -20.79 4.13 27.28
CA ARG A 312 -21.69 3.28 26.51
C ARG A 312 -22.72 4.12 25.74
N GLY A 313 -22.72 3.95 24.42
CA GLY A 313 -23.57 4.68 23.48
C GLY A 313 -22.86 5.85 22.77
N ASP A 314 -21.67 6.26 23.21
CA ASP A 314 -20.87 7.26 22.50
C ASP A 314 -20.43 6.71 21.13
N GLU A 315 -20.48 7.55 20.10
CA GLU A 315 -19.94 7.22 18.77
C GLU A 315 -18.41 7.32 18.82
N LEU A 316 -17.73 6.19 18.59
CA LEU A 316 -16.27 6.08 18.56
C LEU A 316 -15.72 6.40 17.18
N LEU A 317 -16.39 5.90 16.13
CA LEU A 317 -16.04 6.14 14.74
C LEU A 317 -17.30 6.21 13.87
N PRO A 318 -17.35 7.10 12.86
CA PRO A 318 -18.49 7.21 11.97
C PRO A 318 -18.57 6.02 11.00
N ALA A 319 -19.75 5.81 10.42
CA ALA A 319 -19.89 4.99 9.22
C ALA A 319 -19.01 5.56 8.08
N GLY A 320 -18.42 4.68 7.26
CA GLY A 320 -17.45 5.06 6.23
C GLY A 320 -15.99 5.02 6.69
N ALA A 321 -15.70 4.83 7.98
CA ALA A 321 -14.34 4.63 8.46
C ALA A 321 -13.76 3.28 7.98
N LEU A 322 -12.48 3.27 7.60
CA LEU A 322 -11.74 2.06 7.23
C LEU A 322 -11.36 1.27 8.49
N VAL A 323 -11.61 -0.03 8.50
CA VAL A 323 -11.23 -0.92 9.60
C VAL A 323 -9.73 -1.23 9.51
N THR A 324 -8.92 -0.45 10.24
CA THR A 324 -7.48 -0.68 10.43
C THR A 324 -7.21 -1.60 11.64
N PRO A 325 -5.97 -2.08 11.87
CA PRO A 325 -5.65 -2.88 13.06
C PRO A 325 -6.00 -2.19 14.38
N VAL A 326 -5.86 -0.86 14.46
CA VAL A 326 -6.23 -0.08 15.65
C VAL A 326 -7.75 0.00 15.83
N VAL A 327 -8.50 0.11 14.73
CA VAL A 327 -9.98 0.06 14.77
C VAL A 327 -10.47 -1.30 15.26
N LEU A 328 -9.80 -2.41 14.90
CA LEU A 328 -10.11 -3.73 15.45
C LEU A 328 -9.88 -3.79 16.97
N GLY A 329 -8.75 -3.24 17.45
CA GLY A 329 -8.46 -3.16 18.88
C GLY A 329 -9.49 -2.32 19.65
N LEU A 330 -9.87 -1.16 19.11
CA LEU A 330 -10.89 -0.28 19.69
C LEU A 330 -12.28 -0.96 19.71
N ALA A 331 -12.66 -1.65 18.63
CA ALA A 331 -13.91 -2.40 18.57
C ALA A 331 -13.93 -3.57 19.57
N ALA A 332 -12.83 -4.32 19.70
CA ALA A 332 -12.70 -5.37 20.72
C ALA A 332 -12.84 -4.80 22.15
N ALA A 333 -12.13 -3.70 22.46
CA ALA A 333 -12.24 -3.03 23.75
C ALA A 333 -13.68 -2.56 24.02
N ALA A 334 -14.33 -1.96 23.02
CA ALA A 334 -15.72 -1.53 23.06
C ALA A 334 -16.75 -2.69 23.15
N GLY A 335 -16.32 -3.95 23.06
CA GLY A 335 -17.13 -5.14 23.29
C GLY A 335 -17.69 -5.85 22.05
N TYR A 336 -17.14 -5.61 20.85
CA TYR A 336 -17.60 -6.25 19.62
C TYR A 336 -16.88 -7.56 19.29
N ASP A 337 -17.64 -8.64 19.07
CA ASP A 337 -17.16 -9.88 18.44
C ASP A 337 -17.29 -9.85 16.89
N GLU A 338 -18.21 -9.02 16.37
CA GLU A 338 -18.53 -8.90 14.95
C GLU A 338 -18.74 -7.42 14.56
N LEU A 339 -18.42 -7.07 13.31
CA LEU A 339 -18.65 -5.73 12.75
C LEU A 339 -19.57 -5.79 11.52
N ARG A 340 -20.42 -4.77 11.36
CA ARG A 340 -21.19 -4.55 10.13
C ARG A 340 -20.38 -3.69 9.17
N VAL A 341 -19.96 -4.29 8.06
CA VAL A 341 -19.02 -3.70 7.10
C VAL A 341 -19.55 -3.80 5.66
N THR A 342 -19.10 -2.92 4.77
CA THR A 342 -19.38 -3.03 3.32
C THR A 342 -18.72 -4.29 2.76
N SER A 343 -19.45 -5.06 1.95
CA SER A 343 -18.92 -6.26 1.32
C SER A 343 -17.72 -5.96 0.40
N ARG A 344 -16.73 -6.86 0.38
CA ARG A 344 -15.62 -6.78 -0.57
C ARG A 344 -16.12 -7.09 -1.99
N PRO A 345 -15.73 -6.33 -3.02
CA PRO A 345 -16.04 -6.69 -4.40
C PRO A 345 -15.33 -7.99 -4.78
N ARG A 346 -16.09 -8.96 -5.29
CA ARG A 346 -15.58 -10.21 -5.85
C ARG A 346 -15.06 -9.92 -7.25
N VAL A 347 -13.79 -10.20 -7.47
CA VAL A 347 -13.09 -9.96 -8.72
C VAL A 347 -12.64 -11.27 -9.34
N GLU A 348 -12.73 -11.36 -10.65
CA GLU A 348 -12.19 -12.46 -11.44
C GLU A 348 -11.24 -11.91 -12.51
N VAL A 349 -10.06 -12.52 -12.65
CA VAL A 349 -9.04 -12.10 -13.62
C VAL A 349 -8.96 -13.12 -14.75
N LEU A 350 -9.12 -12.65 -15.99
CA LEU A 350 -8.98 -13.41 -17.23
C LEU A 350 -7.72 -12.92 -17.97
N VAL A 351 -6.66 -13.73 -17.93
CA VAL A 351 -5.41 -13.44 -18.63
C VAL A 351 -5.51 -13.98 -20.05
N LEU A 352 -5.47 -13.10 -21.05
CA LEU A 352 -5.64 -13.44 -22.47
C LEU A 352 -4.28 -13.50 -23.19
N GLY A 353 -4.15 -14.37 -24.19
CA GLY A 353 -2.98 -14.48 -25.07
C GLY A 353 -2.43 -15.91 -25.17
N ASP A 354 -2.44 -16.48 -26.37
CA ASP A 354 -1.86 -17.81 -26.65
C ASP A 354 -0.32 -17.81 -26.58
N GLU A 355 0.31 -16.65 -26.68
CA GLU A 355 1.77 -16.47 -26.54
C GLU A 355 2.26 -16.61 -25.10
N LEU A 356 1.36 -16.68 -24.11
CA LEU A 356 1.71 -16.62 -22.70
C LEU A 356 2.14 -17.98 -22.12
N LEU A 357 3.39 -18.04 -21.66
CA LEU A 357 3.92 -19.12 -20.83
C LEU A 357 3.50 -18.93 -19.38
N ARG A 358 3.06 -20.02 -18.74
CA ARG A 358 2.78 -20.08 -17.29
C ARG A 358 4.00 -20.49 -16.47
N ALA A 359 4.80 -21.42 -17.02
CA ALA A 359 6.09 -21.97 -16.58
C ALA A 359 7.33 -21.26 -17.19
N GLY A 360 8.53 -21.56 -16.69
CA GLY A 360 9.81 -21.41 -17.42
C GLY A 360 10.25 -19.99 -17.84
N LEU A 361 11.24 -19.97 -18.73
CA LEU A 361 11.78 -18.78 -19.41
C LEU A 361 11.04 -18.55 -20.74
N PRO A 362 11.02 -17.31 -21.29
CA PRO A 362 10.57 -17.05 -22.67
C PRO A 362 11.36 -17.86 -23.71
N HIS A 363 10.66 -18.42 -24.69
CA HIS A 363 11.23 -19.19 -25.82
C HIS A 363 10.28 -19.19 -27.02
N ASP A 364 10.79 -19.42 -28.24
CA ASP A 364 9.99 -19.64 -29.46
C ASP A 364 8.90 -18.59 -29.75
N GLY A 365 9.18 -17.31 -29.46
CA GLY A 365 8.23 -16.20 -29.62
C GLY A 365 7.18 -16.08 -28.51
N ARG A 366 7.19 -16.99 -27.53
CA ARG A 366 6.30 -16.99 -26.36
C ARG A 366 6.96 -16.25 -25.20
N ILE A 367 6.17 -15.45 -24.48
CA ILE A 367 6.62 -14.61 -23.36
C ILE A 367 6.02 -15.12 -22.04
N ARG A 368 6.63 -14.78 -20.90
CA ARG A 368 6.12 -15.18 -19.59
C ARG A 368 4.96 -14.29 -19.16
N ASP A 369 3.87 -14.87 -18.66
CA ASP A 369 2.81 -14.12 -17.99
C ASP A 369 3.37 -13.38 -16.76
N ALA A 370 3.35 -12.05 -16.84
CA ALA A 370 3.74 -11.15 -15.75
C ALA A 370 2.54 -10.44 -15.10
N LEU A 371 1.33 -10.55 -15.67
CA LEU A 371 0.14 -9.86 -15.18
C LEU A 371 -0.70 -10.73 -14.25
N GLY A 372 -0.90 -12.00 -14.57
CA GLY A 372 -1.56 -12.98 -13.71
C GLY A 372 -1.03 -13.03 -12.27
N PRO A 373 0.30 -13.15 -12.04
CA PRO A 373 0.86 -13.14 -10.69
C PRO A 373 0.80 -11.76 -10.01
N MET A 374 0.83 -10.66 -10.77
CA MET A 374 0.83 -9.29 -10.24
C MET A 374 -0.55 -8.82 -9.79
N LEU A 375 -1.60 -9.10 -10.57
CA LEU A 375 -2.93 -8.53 -10.35
C LEU A 375 -3.60 -9.05 -9.08
N GLY A 376 -3.45 -10.33 -8.75
CA GLY A 376 -4.10 -10.94 -7.59
C GLY A 376 -3.79 -10.22 -6.26
N PRO A 377 -2.52 -10.08 -5.87
CA PRO A 377 -2.12 -9.31 -4.68
C PRO A 377 -2.56 -7.84 -4.74
N TRP A 378 -2.39 -7.17 -5.90
CA TRP A 378 -2.73 -5.76 -6.06
C TRP A 378 -4.22 -5.48 -5.82
N LEU A 379 -5.09 -6.30 -6.41
CA LEU A 379 -6.55 -6.19 -6.25
C LEU A 379 -6.98 -6.43 -4.80
N ARG A 380 -6.34 -7.37 -4.09
CA ARG A 380 -6.59 -7.57 -2.65
C ARG A 380 -6.20 -6.36 -1.81
N ALA A 381 -5.09 -5.70 -2.13
CA ALA A 381 -4.67 -4.47 -1.45
C ALA A 381 -5.63 -3.29 -1.75
N LEU A 382 -6.21 -3.25 -2.96
CA LEU A 382 -7.35 -2.37 -3.30
C LEU A 382 -8.68 -2.76 -2.61
N GLY A 383 -8.71 -3.83 -1.82
CA GLY A 383 -9.85 -4.22 -0.97
C GLY A 383 -10.78 -5.26 -1.60
N ALA A 384 -10.43 -5.81 -2.76
CA ALA A 384 -11.20 -6.84 -3.44
C ALA A 384 -10.96 -8.26 -2.86
N GLU A 385 -11.90 -9.15 -3.17
CA GLU A 385 -11.72 -10.60 -3.04
C GLU A 385 -11.45 -11.19 -4.42
N VAL A 386 -10.21 -11.60 -4.70
CA VAL A 386 -9.87 -12.25 -5.99
C VAL A 386 -10.27 -13.72 -5.94
N THR A 387 -11.36 -14.03 -6.63
CA THR A 387 -12.02 -15.35 -6.65
C THR A 387 -11.33 -16.37 -7.57
N ALA A 388 -10.81 -15.91 -8.71
CA ALA A 388 -10.04 -16.74 -9.64
C ALA A 388 -9.12 -15.88 -10.52
N THR A 389 -8.00 -16.47 -10.94
CA THR A 389 -7.20 -16.01 -12.08
C THR A 389 -7.18 -17.15 -13.09
N ARG A 390 -7.78 -16.95 -14.27
CA ARG A 390 -7.86 -17.95 -15.35
C ARG A 390 -7.11 -17.45 -16.58
N HIS A 391 -6.31 -18.31 -17.20
CA HIS A 391 -5.81 -18.06 -18.55
C HIS A 391 -6.86 -18.50 -19.57
N VAL A 392 -7.16 -17.65 -20.53
CA VAL A 392 -8.06 -17.92 -21.67
C VAL A 392 -7.25 -17.69 -22.94
N GLY A 393 -7.31 -18.64 -23.88
CA GLY A 393 -6.62 -18.48 -25.17
C GLY A 393 -7.28 -17.45 -26.07
N ASP A 394 -6.70 -17.22 -27.24
CA ASP A 394 -7.25 -16.30 -28.26
C ASP A 394 -8.40 -16.93 -29.04
N ASP A 395 -9.43 -17.37 -28.32
CA ASP A 395 -10.70 -17.91 -28.84
C ASP A 395 -11.89 -17.01 -28.39
N PRO A 396 -12.63 -16.40 -29.34
CA PRO A 396 -13.82 -15.62 -29.06
C PRO A 396 -14.91 -16.39 -28.28
N GLU A 397 -15.10 -17.69 -28.51
CA GLU A 397 -16.14 -18.45 -27.80
C GLU A 397 -15.71 -18.75 -26.35
N ALA A 398 -14.45 -19.14 -26.12
CA ALA A 398 -13.91 -19.31 -24.77
C ALA A 398 -13.97 -18.01 -23.95
N LEU A 399 -13.62 -16.86 -24.53
CA LEU A 399 -13.72 -15.57 -23.84
C LEU A 399 -15.18 -15.21 -23.54
N HIS A 400 -16.08 -15.33 -24.52
CA HIS A 400 -17.50 -15.08 -24.32
C HIS A 400 -18.08 -15.98 -23.23
N ALA A 401 -17.78 -17.28 -23.25
CA ALA A 401 -18.21 -18.22 -22.22
C ALA A 401 -17.64 -17.87 -20.84
N ALA A 402 -16.37 -17.50 -20.75
CA ALA A 402 -15.71 -17.12 -19.50
C ALA A 402 -16.34 -15.89 -18.85
N VAL A 403 -16.63 -14.84 -19.62
CA VAL A 403 -17.29 -13.61 -19.13
C VAL A 403 -18.77 -13.85 -18.80
N SER A 404 -19.49 -14.58 -19.66
CA SER A 404 -20.91 -14.91 -19.47
C SER A 404 -21.16 -15.69 -18.17
N ALA A 405 -20.33 -16.70 -17.91
CA ALA A 405 -20.48 -17.60 -16.75
C ALA A 405 -19.94 -17.01 -15.43
N SER A 406 -19.22 -15.89 -15.48
CA SER A 406 -18.70 -15.25 -14.28
C SER A 406 -19.83 -14.77 -13.36
N THR A 407 -19.62 -14.88 -12.04
CA THR A 407 -20.49 -14.29 -11.01
C THR A 407 -19.79 -13.18 -10.23
N ALA A 408 -18.66 -12.69 -10.73
CA ALA A 408 -17.92 -11.60 -10.13
C ALA A 408 -18.65 -10.26 -10.31
N ASP A 409 -18.45 -9.36 -9.35
CA ASP A 409 -18.88 -7.96 -9.43
C ASP A 409 -18.04 -7.22 -10.48
N VAL A 410 -16.74 -7.56 -10.59
CA VAL A 410 -15.85 -7.06 -11.65
C VAL A 410 -15.08 -8.21 -12.29
N VAL A 411 -15.19 -8.32 -13.62
CA VAL A 411 -14.28 -9.14 -14.44
C VAL A 411 -13.16 -8.24 -14.95
N ILE A 412 -11.90 -8.68 -14.83
CA ILE A 412 -10.74 -7.97 -15.34
C ILE A 412 -10.11 -8.81 -16.44
N THR A 413 -10.00 -8.28 -17.66
CA THR A 413 -9.26 -8.94 -18.75
C THR A 413 -7.88 -8.30 -18.91
N THR A 414 -6.87 -9.07 -19.34
CA THR A 414 -5.57 -8.51 -19.73
C THR A 414 -5.24 -8.87 -21.17
N GLY A 415 -4.99 -7.87 -22.01
CA GLY A 415 -4.84 -8.07 -23.46
C GLY A 415 -6.19 -8.07 -24.17
N GLY A 416 -6.17 -8.21 -25.50
CA GLY A 416 -7.37 -8.24 -26.34
C GLY A 416 -8.19 -6.95 -26.40
N THR A 417 -7.67 -5.81 -25.92
CA THR A 417 -8.39 -4.52 -25.86
C THR A 417 -7.97 -3.47 -26.90
N ALA A 418 -6.92 -3.73 -27.68
CA ALA A 418 -6.51 -2.85 -28.77
C ALA A 418 -7.13 -3.33 -30.09
N SER A 419 -7.48 -2.40 -30.99
CA SER A 419 -8.15 -2.64 -32.28
C SER A 419 -7.26 -3.39 -33.30
N GLY A 420 -6.92 -4.64 -32.99
CA GLY A 420 -6.12 -5.56 -33.80
C GLY A 420 -6.86 -6.88 -34.06
N PRO A 421 -6.23 -7.84 -34.75
CA PRO A 421 -6.87 -9.09 -35.15
C PRO A 421 -7.28 -10.01 -33.97
N VAL A 422 -6.65 -9.83 -32.80
CA VAL A 422 -6.92 -10.56 -31.55
C VAL A 422 -7.81 -9.76 -30.57
N ASP A 423 -8.53 -8.75 -31.05
CA ASP A 423 -9.54 -8.05 -30.27
C ASP A 423 -10.79 -8.92 -30.12
N HIS A 424 -10.84 -9.67 -29.02
CA HIS A 424 -11.99 -10.50 -28.68
C HIS A 424 -12.85 -9.89 -27.56
N VAL A 425 -12.36 -8.86 -26.88
CA VAL A 425 -13.09 -8.16 -25.81
C VAL A 425 -14.25 -7.35 -26.38
N HIS A 426 -14.03 -6.52 -27.41
CA HIS A 426 -15.11 -5.70 -27.97
C HIS A 426 -16.22 -6.53 -28.66
N PRO A 427 -15.92 -7.59 -29.45
CA PRO A 427 -16.95 -8.52 -29.93
C PRO A 427 -17.75 -9.19 -28.81
N THR A 428 -17.07 -9.60 -27.73
CA THR A 428 -17.71 -10.24 -26.56
C THR A 428 -18.68 -9.26 -25.87
N LEU A 429 -18.25 -8.03 -25.62
CA LEU A 429 -19.09 -7.00 -25.01
C LEU A 429 -20.34 -6.68 -25.86
N ARG A 430 -20.18 -6.56 -27.18
CA ARG A 430 -21.31 -6.37 -28.11
C ARG A 430 -22.30 -7.53 -28.07
N ARG A 431 -21.80 -8.78 -28.05
CA ARG A 431 -22.64 -9.99 -27.99
C ARG A 431 -23.40 -10.13 -26.66
N LEU A 432 -22.81 -9.65 -25.57
CA LEU A 432 -23.45 -9.58 -24.25
C LEU A 432 -24.47 -8.43 -24.12
N GLY A 433 -24.54 -7.51 -25.09
CA GLY A 433 -25.34 -6.29 -24.97
C GLY A 433 -24.82 -5.34 -23.88
N ALA A 434 -23.51 -5.40 -23.58
CA ALA A 434 -22.91 -4.61 -22.51
C ALA A 434 -22.90 -3.11 -22.85
N GLU A 435 -23.14 -2.28 -21.83
CA GLU A 435 -23.05 -0.83 -21.94
C GLU A 435 -21.59 -0.38 -21.80
N GLN A 436 -21.02 0.20 -22.85
CA GLN A 436 -19.64 0.67 -22.85
C GLN A 436 -19.57 2.06 -22.19
N LEU A 437 -18.83 2.18 -21.08
CA LEU A 437 -18.77 3.38 -20.25
C LEU A 437 -17.50 4.21 -20.51
N VAL A 438 -16.41 3.53 -20.85
CA VAL A 438 -15.15 4.13 -21.33
C VAL A 438 -14.62 3.22 -22.44
N ASP A 439 -14.37 3.78 -23.62
CA ASP A 439 -13.68 3.12 -24.73
C ASP A 439 -12.42 3.90 -25.10
N GLY A 440 -11.29 3.46 -24.57
CA GLY A 440 -10.02 4.15 -24.70
C GLY A 440 -9.91 5.41 -23.83
N VAL A 441 -8.68 5.75 -23.47
CA VAL A 441 -8.34 6.89 -22.61
C VAL A 441 -7.16 7.68 -23.19
N GLU A 442 -7.17 9.00 -23.02
CA GLU A 442 -6.10 9.92 -23.45
C GLU A 442 -4.87 9.83 -22.51
N VAL A 443 -4.25 8.65 -22.43
CA VAL A 443 -3.16 8.35 -21.48
C VAL A 443 -2.07 7.44 -22.06
N ARG A 444 -0.81 7.73 -21.72
CA ARG A 444 0.37 6.94 -22.10
C ARG A 444 1.21 6.55 -20.88
N PRO A 445 1.53 5.25 -20.69
CA PRO A 445 0.93 4.11 -21.37
C PRO A 445 -0.53 3.90 -20.92
N GLY A 446 -1.28 3.02 -21.58
CA GLY A 446 -2.62 2.63 -21.13
C GLY A 446 -3.78 2.85 -22.11
N HIS A 447 -3.62 3.70 -23.13
CA HIS A 447 -4.69 4.14 -24.04
C HIS A 447 -5.83 3.15 -24.37
N PRO A 448 -5.59 1.91 -24.86
CA PRO A 448 -6.68 0.97 -25.20
C PRO A 448 -7.28 0.27 -23.97
N MET A 449 -7.38 0.94 -22.83
CA MET A 449 -8.12 0.46 -21.66
C MET A 449 -9.61 0.74 -21.83
N LEU A 450 -10.47 -0.10 -21.26
CA LEU A 450 -11.92 0.07 -21.36
C LEU A 450 -12.63 -0.30 -20.06
N LEU A 451 -13.83 0.26 -19.90
CA LEU A 451 -14.78 -0.08 -18.84
C LEU A 451 -16.16 -0.28 -19.45
N ALA A 452 -16.79 -1.41 -19.15
CA ALA A 452 -18.15 -1.72 -19.56
C ALA A 452 -18.99 -2.24 -18.38
N ARG A 453 -20.30 -2.02 -18.43
CA ARG A 453 -21.30 -2.61 -17.54
C ARG A 453 -21.96 -3.78 -18.26
N ILE A 454 -21.66 -4.99 -17.79
CA ILE A 454 -22.09 -6.25 -18.43
C ILE A 454 -23.43 -6.77 -17.89
N ALA A 455 -23.82 -6.34 -16.68
CA ALA A 455 -25.15 -6.53 -16.11
C ALA A 455 -25.37 -5.50 -14.97
N PRO A 456 -26.60 -5.35 -14.41
CA PRO A 456 -26.80 -4.53 -13.22
C PRO A 456 -25.87 -4.97 -12.08
N GLY A 457 -25.05 -4.05 -11.58
CA GLY A 457 -24.05 -4.32 -10.53
C GLY A 457 -22.82 -5.13 -10.96
N ARG A 458 -22.67 -5.46 -12.25
CA ARG A 458 -21.51 -6.21 -12.78
C ARG A 458 -20.79 -5.46 -13.90
N HIS A 459 -19.47 -5.40 -13.80
CA HIS A 459 -18.62 -4.63 -14.70
C HIS A 459 -17.51 -5.49 -15.31
N LEU A 460 -16.98 -5.04 -16.45
CA LEU A 460 -15.74 -5.53 -17.03
C LEU A 460 -14.75 -4.38 -17.19
N VAL A 461 -13.53 -4.54 -16.67
CA VAL A 461 -12.40 -3.64 -16.92
C VAL A 461 -11.42 -4.35 -17.84
N GLY A 462 -11.25 -3.82 -19.04
CA GLY A 462 -10.26 -4.32 -19.99
C GLY A 462 -8.92 -3.60 -19.78
N LEU A 463 -7.91 -4.34 -19.34
CA LEU A 463 -6.54 -3.85 -19.21
C LEU A 463 -5.73 -4.17 -20.48
N PRO A 464 -4.91 -3.23 -20.99
CA PRO A 464 -3.97 -3.53 -22.08
C PRO A 464 -3.00 -4.66 -21.71
N GLY A 465 -2.57 -5.46 -22.68
CA GLY A 465 -1.65 -6.59 -22.43
C GLY A 465 -0.21 -6.18 -22.07
N ASN A 466 0.20 -4.95 -22.40
CA ASN A 466 1.51 -4.41 -22.06
C ASN A 466 1.59 -4.10 -20.55
N PRO A 467 2.56 -4.64 -19.78
CA PRO A 467 2.48 -4.60 -18.31
C PRO A 467 2.31 -3.23 -17.63
N LEU A 468 3.07 -2.19 -18.01
CA LEU A 468 2.89 -0.85 -17.41
C LEU A 468 1.58 -0.19 -17.90
N ALA A 469 1.14 -0.49 -19.13
CA ALA A 469 -0.15 -0.07 -19.64
C ALA A 469 -1.33 -0.73 -18.88
N ALA A 470 -1.16 -1.97 -18.43
CA ALA A 470 -2.12 -2.64 -17.55
C ALA A 470 -2.19 -1.96 -16.17
N VAL A 471 -1.05 -1.60 -15.58
CA VAL A 471 -1.00 -0.83 -14.32
C VAL A 471 -1.67 0.54 -14.49
N SER A 472 -1.46 1.23 -15.63
CA SER A 472 -2.21 2.45 -15.94
C SER A 472 -3.72 2.21 -15.97
N GLY A 473 -4.21 1.13 -16.61
CA GLY A 473 -5.63 0.78 -16.60
C GLY A 473 -6.16 0.43 -15.20
N LEU A 474 -5.36 -0.25 -14.40
CA LEU A 474 -5.68 -0.63 -13.01
C LEU A 474 -5.89 0.62 -12.14
N LEU A 475 -5.02 1.62 -12.23
CA LEU A 475 -5.13 2.87 -11.45
C LEU A 475 -6.10 3.90 -12.06
N THR A 476 -6.42 3.79 -13.35
CA THR A 476 -7.35 4.71 -14.05
C THR A 476 -8.81 4.24 -13.97
N LEU A 477 -9.06 2.93 -14.06
CA LEU A 477 -10.42 2.38 -14.17
C LEU A 477 -10.78 1.43 -13.02
N ALA A 478 -9.89 0.51 -12.66
CA ALA A 478 -10.23 -0.49 -11.63
C ALA A 478 -10.17 0.08 -10.21
N GLU A 479 -9.18 0.90 -9.84
CA GLU A 479 -9.09 1.53 -8.52
C GLU A 479 -10.35 2.36 -8.19
N PRO A 480 -10.78 3.33 -9.02
CA PRO A 480 -11.94 4.14 -8.69
C PRO A 480 -13.23 3.32 -8.60
N LEU A 481 -13.38 2.30 -9.45
CA LEU A 481 -14.52 1.37 -9.44
C LEU A 481 -14.56 0.51 -8.18
N LEU A 482 -13.46 -0.18 -7.86
CA LEU A 482 -13.34 -1.06 -6.70
C LEU A 482 -13.45 -0.29 -5.39
N ARG A 483 -12.90 0.93 -5.34
CA ARG A 483 -13.05 1.86 -4.22
C ARG A 483 -14.51 2.23 -3.98
N THR A 484 -15.26 2.56 -5.03
CA THR A 484 -16.72 2.81 -4.90
C THR A 484 -17.47 1.56 -4.44
N LEU A 485 -17.23 0.40 -5.06
CA LEU A 485 -17.90 -0.87 -4.69
C LEU A 485 -17.64 -1.26 -3.22
N SER A 486 -16.42 -1.06 -2.73
CA SER A 486 -16.02 -1.36 -1.34
C SER A 486 -16.34 -0.23 -0.33
N ALA A 487 -16.99 0.86 -0.78
CA ALA A 487 -17.21 2.10 -0.01
C ALA A 487 -15.94 2.76 0.55
N ARG A 488 -14.75 2.42 0.04
CA ARG A 488 -13.48 2.95 0.57
C ARG A 488 -13.39 4.46 0.33
N PRO A 489 -12.98 5.26 1.32
CA PRO A 489 -12.81 6.69 1.13
C PRO A 489 -11.76 6.97 0.04
N ALA A 490 -11.95 8.05 -0.72
CA ALA A 490 -10.90 8.55 -1.60
C ALA A 490 -9.73 9.07 -0.75
N PRO A 491 -8.47 8.75 -1.07
CA PRO A 491 -7.36 9.54 -0.55
C PRO A 491 -7.52 10.99 -1.01
N ALA A 492 -7.15 11.95 -0.17
CA ALA A 492 -7.14 13.35 -0.55
C ALA A 492 -6.16 13.54 -1.72
N PRO A 493 -6.57 14.14 -2.87
CA PRO A 493 -5.64 14.39 -3.96
C PRO A 493 -4.54 15.34 -3.51
N TYR A 494 -3.28 14.93 -3.65
CA TYR A 494 -2.13 15.75 -3.34
C TYR A 494 -1.15 15.77 -4.52
N ARG A 495 -0.11 16.61 -4.39
CA ARG A 495 0.90 16.81 -5.41
C ARG A 495 2.30 16.71 -4.82
N ALA A 496 3.25 16.30 -5.64
CA ALA A 496 4.68 16.34 -5.32
C ALA A 496 5.46 17.10 -6.39
N ARG A 497 6.52 17.78 -5.98
CA ARG A 497 7.47 18.50 -6.85
C ARG A 497 8.39 17.51 -7.54
N LEU A 498 8.37 17.51 -8.88
CA LEU A 498 9.25 16.65 -9.67
C LEU A 498 10.71 17.12 -9.57
N THR A 499 11.63 16.23 -9.22
CA THR A 499 13.05 16.60 -9.04
C THR A 499 13.85 16.69 -10.34
N GLU A 500 13.29 16.14 -11.41
CA GLU A 500 13.81 16.10 -12.78
C GLU A 500 12.68 16.47 -13.74
N ALA A 501 13.01 17.06 -14.90
CA ALA A 501 12.01 17.33 -15.94
C ALA A 501 11.54 16.03 -16.60
N VAL A 502 10.28 15.99 -17.02
CA VAL A 502 9.66 14.84 -17.68
C VAL A 502 9.13 15.24 -19.05
N GLN A 503 9.68 14.63 -20.09
CA GLN A 503 9.20 14.78 -21.46
C GLN A 503 7.73 14.34 -21.59
N GLY A 504 6.85 15.23 -22.05
CA GLY A 504 5.43 14.91 -22.24
C GLY A 504 5.12 14.15 -23.53
N HIS A 505 3.85 13.74 -23.64
CA HIS A 505 3.23 13.45 -24.93
C HIS A 505 2.51 14.72 -25.42
N PRO A 506 2.39 15.00 -26.74
CA PRO A 506 1.77 16.24 -27.21
C PRO A 506 0.30 16.42 -26.83
N VAL A 507 -0.45 15.32 -26.66
CA VAL A 507 -1.91 15.34 -26.43
C VAL A 507 -2.40 14.48 -25.27
N ASP A 508 -1.61 13.48 -24.82
CA ASP A 508 -2.06 12.52 -23.80
C ASP A 508 -1.42 12.83 -22.45
N THR A 509 -2.14 12.56 -21.36
CA THR A 509 -1.55 12.49 -20.02
C THR A 509 -0.51 11.36 -19.97
N ARG A 510 0.62 11.59 -19.30
CA ARG A 510 1.61 10.53 -19.02
C ARG A 510 1.51 10.08 -17.57
N LEU A 511 1.49 8.77 -17.33
CA LEU A 511 1.66 8.20 -16.00
C LEU A 511 3.10 7.69 -15.85
N ILE A 512 3.81 8.20 -14.84
CA ILE A 512 5.27 8.06 -14.72
C ILE A 512 5.63 7.52 -13.35
N PRO A 513 6.28 6.34 -13.26
CA PRO A 513 6.76 5.82 -11.98
C PRO A 513 7.73 6.81 -11.33
N VAL A 514 7.49 7.11 -10.06
CA VAL A 514 8.31 7.99 -9.22
C VAL A 514 8.68 7.28 -7.92
N VAL A 515 9.78 7.71 -7.31
CA VAL A 515 10.06 7.45 -5.89
C VAL A 515 10.03 8.76 -5.11
N TYR A 516 9.62 8.69 -3.85
CA TYR A 516 9.69 9.84 -2.96
C TYR A 516 11.14 10.19 -2.60
N GLN A 517 11.35 11.47 -2.34
CA GLN A 517 12.54 12.01 -1.70
C GLN A 517 12.08 12.89 -0.54
N HIS A 518 12.96 13.10 0.44
CA HIS A 518 12.68 13.92 1.63
C HIS A 518 11.85 15.18 1.34
N GLY A 519 10.70 15.30 2.02
CA GLY A 519 9.73 16.38 1.81
C GLY A 519 8.66 16.04 0.76
N ASP A 520 8.19 17.06 0.05
CA ASP A 520 7.14 17.00 -0.97
C ASP A 520 7.67 16.59 -2.37
N ARG A 521 8.76 15.80 -2.42
CA ARG A 521 9.55 15.61 -3.64
C ARG A 521 9.40 14.22 -4.23
N ALA A 522 9.24 14.17 -5.55
CA ALA A 522 9.13 12.92 -6.30
C ALA A 522 10.17 12.88 -7.44
N ARG A 523 10.97 11.81 -7.52
CA ARG A 523 11.96 11.61 -8.58
C ARG A 523 11.43 10.64 -9.65
N PRO A 524 11.25 11.08 -10.91
CA PRO A 524 10.92 10.21 -12.03
C PRO A 524 11.89 9.03 -12.21
N LEU A 525 11.36 7.87 -12.59
CA LEU A 525 12.12 6.68 -12.95
C LEU A 525 12.19 6.50 -14.47
N ARG A 526 13.36 6.06 -14.95
CA ARG A 526 13.68 5.97 -16.38
C ARG A 526 12.94 4.84 -17.11
N PHE A 527 12.62 3.75 -16.43
CA PHE A 527 12.03 2.55 -17.03
C PHE A 527 10.49 2.63 -17.10
N HIS A 528 10.00 3.63 -17.84
CA HIS A 528 8.57 3.99 -17.97
C HIS A 528 7.96 3.65 -19.34
N GLY A 529 8.54 2.68 -20.07
CA GLY A 529 7.98 2.20 -21.34
C GLY A 529 6.75 1.31 -21.13
N PRO A 530 5.82 1.21 -22.10
CA PRO A 530 4.54 0.49 -21.92
C PRO A 530 4.69 -0.97 -21.47
N ALA A 531 5.74 -1.65 -21.91
CA ALA A 531 6.03 -3.04 -21.55
C ALA A 531 6.99 -3.20 -20.35
N MET A 532 7.42 -2.12 -19.70
CA MET A 532 8.48 -2.15 -18.68
C MET A 532 7.92 -2.25 -17.26
N LEU A 533 8.21 -3.35 -16.56
CA LEU A 533 7.91 -3.47 -15.13
C LEU A 533 9.01 -2.92 -14.20
N ARG A 534 10.26 -2.77 -14.68
CA ARG A 534 11.40 -2.34 -13.84
C ARG A 534 11.21 -0.98 -13.17
N GLY A 535 10.46 -0.05 -13.80
CA GLY A 535 10.15 1.24 -13.21
C GLY A 535 9.16 1.09 -12.05
N ILE A 536 7.98 0.53 -12.32
CA ILE A 536 6.91 0.38 -11.31
C ILE A 536 7.32 -0.53 -10.14
N ALA A 537 8.12 -1.56 -10.37
CA ALA A 537 8.62 -2.45 -9.32
C ALA A 537 9.59 -1.79 -8.32
N ALA A 538 10.11 -0.60 -8.66
CA ALA A 538 11.00 0.18 -7.81
C ALA A 538 10.40 1.57 -7.50
N ALA A 539 9.08 1.74 -7.66
CA ALA A 539 8.36 2.99 -7.47
C ALA A 539 7.53 2.99 -6.20
N ASP A 540 7.31 4.19 -5.68
CA ASP A 540 6.38 4.48 -4.59
C ASP A 540 5.01 4.89 -5.16
N ALA A 541 5.01 5.62 -6.28
CA ALA A 541 3.79 6.17 -6.90
C ALA A 541 3.91 6.30 -8.42
N LEU A 542 2.79 6.64 -9.08
CA LEU A 542 2.79 7.22 -10.42
C LEU A 542 2.50 8.73 -10.33
N ALA A 543 3.37 9.55 -10.92
CA ALA A 543 3.07 10.96 -11.18
C ALA A 543 2.20 11.09 -12.44
N VAL A 544 1.14 11.90 -12.33
CA VAL A 544 0.25 12.32 -13.41
C VAL A 544 0.85 13.56 -14.07
N VAL A 545 1.52 13.35 -15.20
CA VAL A 545 2.18 14.41 -15.97
C VAL A 545 1.25 14.84 -17.11
N PRO A 546 0.92 16.14 -17.24
CA PRO A 546 0.00 16.62 -18.26
C PRO A 546 0.58 16.50 -19.68
N PRO A 547 -0.25 16.66 -20.73
CA PRO A 547 0.23 16.87 -22.10
C PRO A 547 1.27 18.01 -22.16
N GLY A 548 2.25 17.88 -23.04
CA GLY A 548 3.43 18.77 -23.13
C GLY A 548 4.56 18.39 -22.16
N GLY A 549 4.24 17.89 -20.97
CA GLY A 549 5.22 17.39 -20.00
C GLY A 549 5.24 18.19 -18.70
N ALA A 550 6.33 18.07 -17.94
CA ALA A 550 6.53 18.83 -16.72
C ALA A 550 8.00 19.23 -16.54
N GLU A 551 8.23 20.50 -16.22
CA GLU A 551 9.56 21.02 -15.92
C GLU A 551 10.07 20.57 -14.55
N LYS A 552 11.39 20.65 -14.35
CA LYS A 552 11.99 20.39 -13.03
C LYS A 552 11.43 21.37 -12.00
N GLY A 553 10.91 20.84 -10.90
CA GLY A 553 10.28 21.59 -9.82
C GLY A 553 8.77 21.80 -9.98
N ALA A 554 8.18 21.39 -11.10
CA ALA A 554 6.72 21.43 -11.29
C ALA A 554 6.00 20.44 -10.37
N GLU A 555 4.79 20.80 -9.94
CA GLU A 555 3.93 19.98 -9.07
C GLU A 555 2.99 19.09 -9.89
N ALA A 556 3.18 17.77 -9.80
CA ALA A 556 2.33 16.76 -10.45
C ALA A 556 1.36 16.12 -9.43
N GLU A 557 0.15 15.76 -9.87
CA GLU A 557 -0.76 14.89 -9.09
C GLU A 557 -0.11 13.51 -8.93
N ILE A 558 -0.30 12.89 -7.76
CA ILE A 558 0.35 11.63 -7.39
C ILE A 558 -0.71 10.54 -7.17
N LEU A 559 -0.40 9.34 -7.64
CA LEU A 559 -1.19 8.12 -7.46
C LEU A 559 -0.35 7.10 -6.70
N ASP A 560 -0.63 6.92 -5.42
CA ASP A 560 0.07 5.94 -4.60
C ASP A 560 -0.15 4.51 -5.08
N LEU A 561 0.90 3.70 -4.91
CA LEU A 561 0.83 2.26 -5.08
C LEU A 561 0.41 1.62 -3.74
N PRO A 562 -0.32 0.50 -3.74
CA PRO A 562 -1.01 0.03 -2.55
C PRO A 562 -0.09 -0.61 -1.47
N TRP A 563 1.23 -0.44 -1.60
CA TRP A 563 2.26 -0.91 -0.68
C TRP A 563 3.13 0.21 -0.08
N THR A 564 2.92 1.49 -0.44
CA THR A 564 3.55 2.61 0.27
C THR A 564 2.91 2.83 1.64
N ALA A 565 3.63 3.51 2.54
CA ALA A 565 3.29 3.58 3.96
C ALA A 565 1.87 4.12 4.25
N ASP A 566 1.39 5.10 3.47
CA ASP A 566 0.03 5.65 3.59
C ASP A 566 -1.07 4.66 3.15
N GLY A 567 -0.71 3.62 2.38
CA GLY A 567 -1.61 2.52 1.98
C GLY A 567 -2.14 1.68 3.15
N ILE A 568 -1.49 1.75 4.33
CA ILE A 568 -1.95 1.14 5.58
C ILE A 568 -2.71 2.17 6.47
N GLY A 569 -3.04 3.35 5.94
CA GLY A 569 -3.93 4.30 6.62
C GLY A 569 -3.35 4.89 7.91
N ILE A 570 -2.02 4.93 8.04
CA ILE A 570 -1.33 5.71 9.07
C ILE A 570 -1.08 7.09 8.47
N SER A 571 -2.10 7.94 8.45
CA SER A 571 -1.95 9.33 8.01
C SER A 571 -0.93 10.02 8.91
N ALA A 572 0.23 10.38 8.34
CA ALA A 572 1.29 11.11 9.02
C ALA A 572 0.93 12.61 9.16
N ASP A 573 -0.24 12.92 9.74
CA ASP A 573 -0.66 14.29 10.04
C ASP A 573 -0.49 14.57 11.54
N SER A 574 0.77 14.55 11.98
CA SER A 574 1.17 14.87 13.35
C SER A 574 2.15 16.05 13.37
N THR A 575 1.74 17.19 12.81
CA THR A 575 2.49 18.45 12.94
C THR A 575 1.61 19.57 13.49
N THR A 576 1.42 19.62 14.81
CA THR A 576 1.33 20.87 15.61
C THR A 576 1.18 20.56 17.10
N GLY A 577 2.32 20.37 17.77
CA GLY A 577 2.42 20.31 19.23
C GLY A 577 3.58 21.16 19.67
N THR A 578 3.35 22.46 19.92
CA THR A 578 4.40 23.40 20.35
C THR A 578 4.93 23.01 21.72
N GLY A 579 6.14 22.42 21.74
CA GLY A 579 6.85 22.11 22.96
C GLY A 579 7.29 23.39 23.68
N GLY A 580 6.57 23.77 24.73
CA GLY A 580 7.09 24.64 25.78
C GLY A 580 7.96 23.82 26.75
N THR A 581 9.05 24.41 27.22
CA THR A 581 9.90 23.88 28.29
C THR A 581 10.43 25.08 29.09
N PRO A 582 10.67 24.98 30.41
CA PRO A 582 10.39 23.86 31.33
C PRO A 582 9.13 24.04 32.19
#